data_AF-A0AAW3YPM8-F1
#
_entry.id   AF-A0AAW3YPM8-F1
#
_cell.length_a   1.000
_cell.length_b   1.000
_cell.length_c   1.000
_cell.angle_alpha   90.00
_cell.angle_beta   90.00
_cell.angle_gamma   90.00
#
_symmetry.space_group_name_H-M   'P 1'
#
loop_
_entity.id
_entity.type
_entity.pdbx_description
1 polymer ?
#
loop_
_entity_poly.entity_id
_entity_poly.type
_entity_poly.pdbx_seq_one_letter_code
_entity_poly.pdbx_strand_id
1 'polypeptide(L)'
;GKVKTYLQEEVLHLRYATEDGFLGRSPVTICRETLGLGLAQQRHGASIMKDGMMAAGVIKAADWLDGIKGSKALEALERYKGARNAGKTPILEGGMEYQQLGMSNQDAEWLASRRFTIDDIARMFNVSPIFLQEYSNSTYSNFSEASRAF
;
A
#
# COMPACT_ATOMS: atom_id res chain seq x y z
N GLY A 1 -35.12 4.27 19.85
CA GLY A 1 -35.98 3.47 18.95
C GLY A 1 -36.57 2.31 19.71
N LYS A 2 -37.79 1.87 19.40
CA LYS A 2 -38.37 0.66 20.00
C LYS A 2 -37.65 -0.57 19.46
N VAL A 3 -37.05 -1.37 20.33
CA VAL A 3 -36.42 -2.64 19.98
C VAL A 3 -37.49 -3.72 19.96
N LYS A 4 -37.56 -4.53 18.90
CA LYS A 4 -38.49 -5.66 18.76
C LYS A 4 -37.68 -6.91 18.46
N THR A 5 -37.86 -7.94 19.27
CA THR A 5 -37.21 -9.24 19.10
C THR A 5 -38.06 -10.08 18.16
N TYR A 6 -37.43 -10.70 17.17
CA TYR A 6 -38.05 -11.63 16.23
C TYR A 6 -37.57 -13.05 16.50
N LEU A 7 -38.43 -14.03 16.23
CA LEU A 7 -38.07 -15.44 16.25
C LEU A 7 -37.33 -15.81 14.95
N GLN A 8 -36.55 -16.88 14.98
CA GLN A 8 -35.74 -17.32 13.83
C GLN A 8 -36.60 -17.60 12.58
N GLU A 9 -37.82 -18.10 12.77
CA GLU A 9 -38.77 -18.39 11.67
C GLU A 9 -39.40 -17.13 11.04
N GLU A 10 -39.33 -15.98 11.73
CA GLU A 10 -39.84 -14.71 11.23
C GLU A 10 -38.81 -13.97 10.35
N VAL A 11 -37.56 -14.47 10.29
CA VAL A 11 -36.45 -13.80 9.61
C VAL A 11 -35.69 -14.77 8.69
N LEU A 12 -35.71 -14.49 7.39
CA LEU A 12 -34.82 -15.15 6.45
C LEU A 12 -33.41 -14.55 6.53
N HIS A 13 -32.47 -15.27 7.13
CA HIS A 13 -31.07 -14.88 7.20
C HIS A 13 -30.27 -15.47 6.04
N LEU A 14 -30.02 -14.67 5.00
CA LEU A 14 -29.12 -15.04 3.90
C LEU A 14 -27.66 -14.87 4.34
N ARG A 15 -26.88 -15.95 4.23
CA ARG A 15 -25.50 -16.02 4.70
C ARG A 15 -24.59 -16.36 3.54
N TYR A 16 -23.43 -15.70 3.47
CA TYR A 16 -22.42 -15.99 2.46
C TYR A 16 -21.58 -17.21 2.83
N ALA A 17 -20.54 -17.03 3.66
CA ALA A 17 -19.67 -18.09 4.15
C ALA A 17 -19.73 -18.13 5.69
N THR A 18 -19.70 -19.32 6.28
CA THR A 18 -19.91 -19.49 7.74
C THR A 18 -18.99 -20.59 8.24
N GLU A 19 -18.28 -20.40 9.35
CA GLU A 19 -17.47 -21.46 10.00
C GLU A 19 -18.30 -22.26 11.01
N ASP A 20 -19.17 -21.57 11.72
CA ASP A 20 -19.94 -22.00 12.89
C ASP A 20 -21.40 -22.35 12.56
N GLY A 21 -21.84 -22.13 11.32
CA GLY A 21 -23.20 -22.41 10.86
C GLY A 21 -24.26 -21.38 11.28
N PHE A 22 -23.91 -20.33 12.03
CA PHE A 22 -24.85 -19.29 12.49
C PHE A 22 -24.61 -17.91 11.86
N LEU A 23 -23.37 -17.37 11.93
CA LEU A 23 -23.04 -16.02 11.48
C LEU A 23 -22.30 -15.99 10.14
N GLY A 24 -22.96 -15.45 9.11
CA GLY A 24 -22.31 -15.21 7.83
C GLY A 24 -21.15 -14.21 7.96
N ARG A 25 -19.99 -14.57 7.41
CA ARG A 25 -18.83 -13.69 7.26
C ARG A 25 -18.81 -13.10 5.85
N SER A 26 -18.51 -11.81 5.76
CA SER A 26 -18.34 -11.14 4.47
C SER A 26 -17.00 -11.55 3.83
N PRO A 27 -16.90 -11.58 2.49
CA PRO A 27 -15.62 -11.76 1.80
C PRO A 27 -14.53 -10.79 2.28
N VAL A 28 -14.92 -9.54 2.59
CA VAL A 28 -14.03 -8.50 3.13
C VAL A 28 -13.46 -8.90 4.50
N THR A 29 -14.28 -9.52 5.36
CA THR A 29 -13.85 -10.01 6.67
C THR A 29 -12.88 -11.17 6.53
N ILE A 30 -13.14 -12.08 5.58
CA ILE A 30 -12.30 -13.24 5.30
C ILE A 30 -10.93 -12.80 4.75
N CYS A 31 -10.91 -11.88 3.78
CA CYS A 31 -9.70 -11.39 3.13
C CYS A 31 -9.13 -10.09 3.75
N ARG A 32 -9.46 -9.80 5.02
CA ARG A 32 -9.07 -8.55 5.71
C ARG A 32 -7.55 -8.31 5.74
N GLU A 33 -6.76 -9.37 5.79
CA GLU A 33 -5.30 -9.30 5.85
C GLU A 33 -4.71 -8.85 4.51
N THR A 34 -5.20 -9.41 3.40
CA THR A 34 -4.83 -8.99 2.04
C THR A 34 -5.20 -7.54 1.77
N LEU A 35 -6.40 -7.12 2.17
CA LEU A 35 -6.81 -5.71 2.06
C LEU A 35 -5.97 -4.80 2.95
N GLY A 36 -5.63 -5.26 4.16
CA GLY A 36 -4.73 -4.57 5.08
C GLY A 36 -3.34 -4.37 4.49
N LEU A 37 -2.79 -5.38 3.82
CA LEU A 37 -1.52 -5.30 3.10
C LEU A 37 -1.59 -4.25 1.98
N GLY A 38 -2.64 -4.27 1.15
CA GLY A 38 -2.84 -3.28 0.10
C GLY A 38 -2.94 -1.84 0.62
N LEU A 39 -3.63 -1.63 1.75
CA LEU A 39 -3.70 -0.32 2.42
C LEU A 39 -2.33 0.12 2.97
N ALA A 40 -1.59 -0.80 3.61
CA ALA A 40 -0.25 -0.53 4.11
C ALA A 40 0.70 -0.17 2.97
N GLN A 41 0.61 -0.88 1.84
CA GLN A 41 1.34 -0.55 0.64
C GLN A 41 0.97 0.86 0.16
N GLN A 42 -0.31 1.15 -0.06
CA GLN A 42 -0.73 2.49 -0.48
C GLN A 42 -0.21 3.61 0.43
N ARG A 43 -0.25 3.42 1.75
CA ARG A 43 0.30 4.35 2.74
C ARG A 43 1.82 4.50 2.62
N HIS A 44 2.55 3.40 2.49
CA HIS A 44 3.99 3.41 2.29
C HIS A 44 4.38 4.18 1.01
N GLY A 45 3.73 3.87 -0.12
CA GLY A 45 3.96 4.61 -1.37
C GLY A 45 3.63 6.10 -1.23
N ALA A 46 2.55 6.44 -0.53
CA ALA A 46 2.18 7.83 -0.26
C ALA A 46 3.21 8.54 0.64
N SER A 47 3.71 7.90 1.71
CA SER A 47 4.72 8.50 2.58
C SER A 47 6.03 8.72 1.85
N ILE A 48 6.48 7.76 1.04
CA ILE A 48 7.70 7.90 0.26
C ILE A 48 7.59 9.00 -0.78
N MET A 49 6.47 9.04 -1.52
CA MET A 49 6.25 10.09 -2.51
C MET A 49 6.15 11.46 -1.83
N LYS A 50 5.47 11.54 -0.68
CA LYS A 50 5.29 12.77 0.10
C LYS A 50 6.60 13.28 0.69
N ASP A 51 7.39 12.41 1.30
CA ASP A 51 8.58 12.79 2.04
C ASP A 51 9.83 12.79 1.15
N GLY A 52 9.74 12.30 -0.09
CA GLY A 52 10.84 12.26 -1.06
C GLY A 52 12.01 11.36 -0.65
N MET A 53 11.89 10.70 0.49
CA MET A 53 12.92 9.88 1.11
C MET A 53 12.39 8.45 1.15
N MET A 54 12.79 7.63 0.19
CA MET A 54 12.87 6.19 0.44
C MET A 54 13.91 6.02 1.54
N ALA A 55 13.49 5.63 2.74
CA ALA A 55 14.41 5.31 3.83
C ALA A 55 15.51 4.35 3.29
N ALA A 56 16.79 4.49 3.57
CA ALA A 56 17.50 5.37 4.48
C ALA A 56 18.86 5.67 3.85
N GLY A 57 19.26 6.93 3.78
CA GLY A 57 20.66 7.26 3.62
C GLY A 57 21.30 7.41 4.99
N VAL A 58 22.49 6.86 5.20
CA VAL A 58 23.29 7.19 6.38
C VAL A 58 24.22 8.33 6.00
N ILE A 59 24.14 9.41 6.78
CA ILE A 59 25.16 10.46 6.73
C ILE A 59 26.30 10.00 7.61
N LYS A 60 27.45 9.70 7.00
CA LYS A 60 28.67 9.38 7.72
C LYS A 60 29.43 10.68 7.99
N ALA A 61 29.70 10.97 9.25
CA ALA A 61 30.60 12.03 9.68
C ALA A 61 31.89 11.39 10.22
N ALA A 62 33.05 11.94 9.84
CA ALA A 62 34.34 11.47 10.34
C ALA A 62 34.60 11.88 11.79
N ASP A 63 34.06 13.04 12.20
CA ASP A 63 34.17 13.60 13.55
C ASP A 63 32.89 13.41 14.36
N TRP A 64 33.03 13.35 15.70
CA TRP A 64 31.89 13.31 16.62
C TRP A 64 31.05 14.60 16.53
N LEU A 65 29.76 14.43 16.29
CA LEU A 65 28.81 15.55 16.24
C LEU A 65 28.40 15.94 17.67
N ASP A 66 28.85 17.11 18.12
CA ASP A 66 28.33 17.76 19.32
C ASP A 66 26.88 18.25 19.10
N GLY A 67 26.10 18.46 20.17
CA GLY A 67 24.66 18.74 20.11
C GLY A 67 24.28 19.94 19.23
N ILE A 68 25.13 20.96 19.17
CA ILE A 68 24.94 22.16 18.34
C ILE A 68 25.23 21.89 16.85
N LYS A 69 26.20 21.01 16.55
CA LYS A 69 26.52 20.63 15.16
C LYS A 69 25.48 19.65 14.61
N GLY A 70 25.00 18.73 15.46
CA GLY A 70 23.95 17.78 15.12
C GLY A 70 22.62 18.46 14.78
N SER A 71 22.21 19.48 15.54
CA SER A 71 20.98 20.21 15.25
C SER A 71 21.02 20.97 13.92
N LYS A 72 22.15 21.62 13.60
CA LYS A 72 22.36 22.27 12.30
C LYS A 72 22.33 21.28 11.13
N ALA A 73 22.94 20.11 11.29
CA ALA A 73 22.91 19.06 10.27
C ALA A 73 21.48 18.54 10.04
N LEU A 74 20.69 18.38 11.10
CA LEU A 74 19.29 17.97 11.01
C LEU A 74 18.42 19.04 10.34
N GLU A 75 18.63 20.31 10.67
CA GLU A 75 17.93 21.43 10.02
C GLU A 75 18.28 21.53 8.53
N ALA A 76 19.54 21.29 8.16
CA ALA A 76 19.95 21.20 6.77
C ALA A 76 19.26 20.04 6.05
N LEU A 77 19.14 18.87 6.68
CA LEU A 77 18.45 17.70 6.12
C LEU A 77 16.95 17.96 5.87
N GLU A 78 16.26 18.61 6.81
CA GLU A 78 14.84 18.94 6.68
C GLU A 78 14.54 19.81 5.44
N ARG A 79 15.51 20.60 4.95
CA ARG A 79 15.36 21.38 3.70
C ARG A 79 15.27 20.52 2.45
N TYR A 80 15.76 19.29 2.51
CA TYR A 80 15.75 18.33 1.39
C TYR A 80 14.61 17.31 1.50
N LYS A 81 13.90 17.29 2.63
CA LYS A 81 12.71 16.45 2.82
C LYS A 81 11.52 16.99 2.03
N GLY A 82 10.67 16.07 1.58
CA GLY A 82 9.40 16.37 0.93
C GLY A 82 9.44 16.22 -0.60
N ALA A 83 8.27 15.94 -1.19
CA ALA A 83 8.07 15.75 -2.63
C ALA A 83 8.58 16.95 -3.45
N ARG A 84 8.43 18.17 -2.93
CA ARG A 84 8.88 19.41 -3.59
C ARG A 84 10.41 19.54 -3.66
N ASN A 85 11.12 18.82 -2.80
CA ASN A 85 12.58 18.84 -2.73
C ASN A 85 13.20 17.54 -3.25
N ALA A 86 12.38 16.61 -3.76
CA ALA A 86 12.85 15.37 -4.38
C ALA A 86 13.81 15.67 -5.55
N GLY A 87 14.95 14.98 -5.58
CA GLY A 87 15.98 15.13 -6.60
C GLY A 87 16.95 16.30 -6.39
N LYS A 88 16.83 17.08 -5.31
CA LYS A 88 17.86 18.07 -4.94
C LYS A 88 19.06 17.37 -4.31
N THR A 89 20.25 17.70 -4.79
CA THR A 89 21.50 17.20 -4.20
C THR A 89 21.69 17.81 -2.80
N PRO A 90 21.78 17.01 -1.73
CA PRO A 90 22.07 17.52 -0.40
C PRO A 90 23.49 18.09 -0.36
N ILE A 91 23.63 19.33 0.12
CA ILE A 91 24.94 19.92 0.38
C ILE A 91 25.34 19.51 1.79
N LEU A 92 26.42 18.73 1.90
CA LEU A 92 26.96 18.25 3.15
C LEU A 92 28.23 19.03 3.52
N GLU A 93 28.20 19.74 4.64
CA GLU A 93 29.36 20.50 5.15
C GLU A 93 30.29 19.59 5.98
N GLY A 94 31.61 19.88 5.99
CA GLY A 94 32.54 19.24 6.91
C GLY A 94 32.93 17.78 6.60
N GLY A 95 32.94 17.37 5.33
CA GLY A 95 33.38 16.03 4.92
C GLY A 95 32.35 14.92 5.21
N MET A 96 31.11 15.29 5.47
CA MET A 96 30.01 14.34 5.61
C MET A 96 29.68 13.70 4.25
N GLU A 97 29.54 12.37 4.23
CA GLU A 97 29.19 11.60 3.03
C GLU A 97 27.77 11.05 3.15
N TYR A 98 26.95 11.22 2.11
CA TYR A 98 25.63 10.59 2.01
C TYR A 98 25.77 9.22 1.35
N GLN A 99 25.54 8.15 2.10
CA GLN A 99 25.45 6.80 1.54
C GLN A 99 23.99 6.37 1.49
N GLN A 100 23.45 6.22 0.28
CA GLN A 100 22.11 5.69 0.06
C GLN A 100 22.10 4.19 0.37
N LEU A 101 21.40 3.76 1.43
CA LEU A 101 21.21 2.34 1.78
C LEU A 101 19.84 1.81 1.31
N GLY A 102 18.94 2.69 0.87
CA GLY A 102 17.58 2.33 0.45
C GLY A 102 17.51 1.75 -0.96
N MET A 103 16.72 0.69 -1.10
CA MET A 103 16.29 0.11 -2.39
C MET A 103 15.41 1.11 -3.16
N SER A 104 15.57 1.24 -4.48
CA SER A 104 14.73 2.13 -5.26
C SER A 104 13.31 1.57 -5.44
N ASN A 105 12.31 2.44 -5.69
CA ASN A 105 10.94 2.01 -6.02
C ASN A 105 10.86 1.11 -7.27
N GLN A 106 11.83 1.24 -8.18
CA GLN A 106 11.94 0.37 -9.35
C GLN A 106 12.45 -1.01 -8.94
N ASP A 107 13.47 -1.08 -8.08
CA ASP A 107 14.01 -2.35 -7.59
C ASP A 107 13.00 -3.09 -6.69
N ALA A 108 12.12 -2.35 -6.01
CA ALA A 108 11.07 -2.90 -5.14
C ALA A 108 9.81 -3.36 -5.90
N GLU A 109 9.80 -3.31 -7.25
CA GLU A 109 8.66 -3.68 -8.10
C GLU A 109 7.30 -3.09 -7.64
N TRP A 110 7.33 -1.85 -7.15
CA TRP A 110 6.19 -1.25 -6.46
C TRP A 110 4.92 -1.14 -7.30
N LEU A 111 5.07 -0.89 -8.60
CA LEU A 111 3.94 -0.83 -9.53
C LEU A 111 3.32 -2.21 -9.76
N ALA A 112 4.13 -3.27 -9.76
CA ALA A 112 3.65 -4.64 -9.92
C ALA A 112 2.86 -5.08 -8.68
N SER A 113 3.33 -4.76 -7.46
CA SER A 113 2.60 -5.08 -6.23
C SER A 113 1.25 -4.36 -6.13
N ARG A 114 1.15 -3.13 -6.63
CA ARG A 114 -0.12 -2.41 -6.77
C ARG A 114 -1.09 -3.05 -7.75
N ARG A 115 -0.61 -3.55 -8.89
CA ARG A 115 -1.43 -4.30 -9.84
C ARG A 115 -1.91 -5.61 -9.24
N PHE A 116 -1.04 -6.32 -8.54
CA PHE A 116 -1.39 -7.56 -7.82
C PHE A 116 -2.52 -7.35 -6.79
N THR A 117 -2.56 -6.17 -6.14
CA THR A 117 -3.68 -5.83 -5.23
C THR A 117 -5.04 -5.78 -5.95
N ILE A 118 -5.08 -5.35 -7.22
CA ILE A 118 -6.31 -5.36 -8.03
C ILE A 118 -6.73 -6.81 -8.30
N ASP A 119 -5.78 -7.68 -8.64
CA ASP A 119 -6.04 -9.11 -8.86
C ASP A 119 -6.54 -9.80 -7.58
N ASP A 120 -6.01 -9.46 -6.41
CA ASP A 120 -6.48 -9.99 -5.13
C ASP A 120 -7.93 -9.57 -4.83
N ILE A 121 -8.31 -8.33 -5.17
CA ILE A 121 -9.69 -7.85 -5.02
C ILE A 121 -10.62 -8.58 -6.00
N ALA A 122 -10.20 -8.76 -7.26
CA ALA A 122 -10.93 -9.54 -8.25
C ALA A 122 -11.16 -10.98 -7.77
N ARG A 123 -10.12 -11.63 -7.24
CA ARG A 123 -10.17 -12.98 -6.67
C ARG A 123 -11.12 -13.07 -5.47
N MET A 124 -11.11 -12.07 -4.59
CA MET A 124 -12.00 -12.04 -3.41
C MET A 124 -13.49 -12.11 -3.81
N PHE A 125 -13.87 -11.51 -4.94
CA PHE A 125 -15.24 -11.51 -5.44
C PHE A 125 -15.51 -12.55 -6.53
N ASN A 126 -14.53 -13.39 -6.88
CA ASN A 126 -14.59 -14.33 -8.00
C ASN A 126 -14.99 -13.66 -9.33
N VAL A 127 -14.48 -12.45 -9.58
CA VAL A 127 -14.70 -11.73 -10.84
C VAL A 127 -13.41 -11.65 -11.65
N SER A 128 -13.53 -11.63 -12.97
CA SER A 128 -12.36 -11.41 -13.83
C SER A 128 -11.78 -10.01 -13.62
N PRO A 129 -10.44 -9.85 -13.55
CA PRO A 129 -9.77 -8.53 -13.43
C PRO A 129 -10.14 -7.54 -14.55
N ILE A 130 -10.58 -8.06 -15.70
CA ILE A 130 -11.08 -7.28 -16.85
C ILE A 130 -12.23 -6.35 -16.43
N PHE A 131 -13.10 -6.78 -15.51
CA PHE A 131 -14.19 -5.96 -15.00
C PHE A 131 -13.72 -4.86 -14.05
N LEU A 132 -12.52 -4.98 -13.49
CA LEU A 132 -11.85 -3.96 -12.66
C LEU A 132 -10.96 -3.03 -13.49
N GLN A 133 -11.09 -3.05 -14.82
CA GLN A 133 -10.31 -2.24 -15.76
C GLN A 133 -8.81 -2.55 -15.78
N GLU A 134 -8.41 -3.73 -15.31
CA GLU A 134 -7.03 -4.21 -15.45
C GLU A 134 -6.89 -4.96 -16.78
N TYR A 135 -6.30 -4.29 -17.77
CA TYR A 135 -6.21 -4.80 -19.15
C TYR A 135 -4.81 -5.28 -19.56
N SER A 136 -3.86 -5.37 -18.64
CA SER A 136 -2.45 -5.67 -18.96
C SER A 136 -2.24 -6.95 -19.76
N ASN A 137 -3.08 -7.97 -19.55
CA ASN A 137 -3.03 -9.24 -20.28
C ASN A 137 -4.33 -9.53 -21.07
N SER A 138 -5.12 -8.49 -21.38
CA SER A 138 -6.42 -8.68 -22.04
C SER A 138 -6.31 -8.64 -23.56
N THR A 139 -6.90 -9.64 -24.22
CA THR A 139 -7.15 -9.65 -25.68
C THR A 139 -8.66 -9.66 -25.93
N TYR A 140 -9.10 -9.23 -27.12
CA TYR A 140 -10.52 -9.18 -27.51
C TYR A 140 -11.26 -10.51 -27.30
N SER A 141 -10.60 -11.64 -27.57
CA SER A 141 -11.11 -13.00 -27.30
C SER A 141 -11.37 -13.26 -25.83
N ASN A 142 -10.46 -12.80 -24.96
CA ASN A 142 -10.52 -13.05 -23.53
C ASN A 142 -11.61 -12.18 -22.87
N PHE A 143 -11.89 -11.01 -23.46
CA PHE A 143 -12.97 -10.12 -23.01
C PHE A 143 -14.35 -10.75 -23.23
N SER A 144 -14.61 -11.28 -24.44
CA SER A 144 -15.90 -11.92 -24.74
C SER A 144 -16.13 -13.19 -23.91
N GLU A 145 -15.09 -13.99 -23.69
CA GLU A 145 -15.16 -15.16 -22.82
C GLU A 145 -15.37 -14.79 -21.35
N ALA A 146 -14.66 -13.78 -20.83
CA ALA A 146 -14.86 -13.30 -19.46
C ALA A 146 -16.28 -12.74 -19.25
N SER A 147 -16.83 -12.03 -20.23
CA SER A 147 -18.22 -11.55 -20.20
C SER A 147 -19.25 -12.67 -20.25
N ARG A 148 -18.89 -13.85 -20.74
CA ARG A 148 -19.77 -15.04 -20.74
C ARG A 148 -19.68 -15.83 -19.43
N ALA A 149 -18.54 -15.75 -18.74
CA ALA A 149 -18.30 -16.48 -17.50
C ALA A 149 -18.88 -15.78 -16.25
N PHE A 150 -19.14 -14.47 -16.34
CA PHE A 150 -19.82 -13.68 -15.32
C PHE A 150 -21.34 -13.85 -15.41
#